data_AF-A0A3B4WUZ3-F1
#
_entry.id   AF-A0A3B4WUZ3-F1
#
_cell.length_a   1.000
_cell.length_b   1.000
_cell.length_c   1.000
_cell.angle_alpha   90.00
_cell.angle_beta   90.00
_cell.angle_gamma   90.00
#
_symmetry.space_group_name_H-M   'P 1'
#
loop_
_entity.id
_entity.type
_entity.pdbx_description
1 polymer ?
#
loop_
_entity_poly.entity_id
_entity_poly.type
_entity_poly.pdbx_seq_one_letter_code
_entity_poly.pdbx_strand_id
1 'polypeptide(L)' 'LSPLPLLSLVSLILFVTLENLLVITAATEETDGFNRFMRTIREFNYTVKVTHTHTHTHACTRAHVKV' A
#
# COMPACT_ATOMS: atom_id res chain seq x y z
N LEU A 1 13.72 34.68 -11.72
CA LEU A 1 13.25 33.57 -10.87
C LEU A 1 13.66 32.27 -11.58
N SER A 2 14.69 31.56 -11.12
CA SER A 2 15.15 30.34 -11.80
C SER A 2 14.12 29.22 -11.64
N PRO A 3 13.90 28.35 -12.65
CA PRO A 3 12.89 27.29 -12.63
C PRO A 3 13.28 26.05 -11.79
N LEU A 4 14.48 26.03 -11.23
CA LEU A 4 15.05 24.94 -10.42
C LEU A 4 14.20 24.49 -9.20
N PRO A 5 13.56 25.38 -8.42
CA PRO A 5 12.78 24.96 -7.26
C PRO A 5 11.48 24.25 -7.64
N LEU A 6 10.90 24.56 -8.82
CA LEU A 6 9.69 23.89 -9.30
C LEU A 6 9.98 22.45 -9.72
N LEU A 7 11.11 22.22 -10.38
CA LEU A 7 11.51 20.86 -10.77
C LEU A 7 11.81 19.98 -9.55
N SER A 8 12.46 20.57 -8.53
CA SER A 8 12.68 19.91 -7.23
C SER A 8 11.36 19.55 -6.54
N LEU A 9 10.40 20.47 -6.54
CA LEU A 9 9.08 20.26 -5.94
C LEU A 9 8.28 19.19 -6.68
N VAL A 10 8.32 19.16 -8.01
CA VAL A 10 7.68 18.12 -8.83
C VAL A 10 8.32 16.75 -8.57
N SER A 11 9.66 16.67 -8.51
CA SER A 11 10.35 15.43 -8.14
C SER A 11 9.98 14.96 -6.74
N LEU A 12 9.91 15.87 -5.76
CA LEU A 12 9.53 15.54 -4.40
C LEU A 12 8.08 15.02 -4.33
N ILE A 13 7.14 15.67 -5.02
CA ILE A 13 5.74 15.26 -5.08
C ILE A 13 5.61 13.91 -5.78
N LEU A 14 6.27 13.71 -6.93
CA LEU A 14 6.23 12.45 -7.67
C LEU A 14 6.82 11.29 -6.85
N PHE A 15 7.94 11.55 -6.18
CA PHE A 15 8.61 10.58 -5.31
C PHE A 15 7.72 10.20 -4.12
N VAL A 16 7.15 11.18 -3.41
CA VAL A 16 6.26 10.94 -2.26
C VAL A 16 4.97 10.24 -2.70
N THR A 17 4.39 10.58 -3.85
CA THR A 17 3.10 10.00 -4.27
C THR A 17 3.23 8.56 -4.78
N LEU A 18 4.36 8.20 -5.39
CA LEU A 18 4.58 6.84 -5.91
C LEU A 18 4.81 5.82 -4.78
N GLU A 19 5.46 6.22 -3.68
CA GLU A 19 5.77 5.31 -2.57
C GLU A 19 4.62 5.10 -1.58
N ASN A 20 3.62 6.00 -1.55
CA ASN A 20 2.61 6.05 -0.48
C ASN A 20 1.21 5.56 -0.89
N LEU A 21 1.08 4.70 -1.90
CA LEU A 21 -0.22 4.14 -2.27
C LEU A 21 -0.71 3.11 -1.24
N LEU A 22 -1.68 3.53 -0.43
CA LEU A 22 -2.33 2.75 0.62
C LEU A 22 -3.71 2.27 0.17
N VAL A 23 -3.90 0.94 0.14
CA VAL A 23 -5.19 0.30 -0.14
C VAL A 23 -5.79 -0.23 1.16
N ILE A 24 -7.03 0.14 1.47
CA ILE A 24 -7.75 -0.31 2.67
C ILE A 24 -8.85 -1.27 2.25
N THR A 25 -8.90 -2.44 2.89
CA THR A 25 -9.96 -3.43 2.67
C THR A 25 -10.47 -3.99 4.01
N ALA A 26 -11.74 -4.39 4.04
CA ALA A 26 -12.34 -5.07 5.18
C ALA A 26 -12.52 -6.55 4.85
N ALA A 27 -11.99 -7.42 5.69
CA ALA A 27 -12.20 -8.86 5.61
C ALA A 27 -12.35 -9.38 7.04
N THR A 28 -13.37 -10.18 7.31
CA THR A 28 -13.59 -10.76 8.64
C THR A 28 -12.84 -12.09 8.81
N GLU A 29 -12.57 -12.77 7.70
CA GLU A 29 -11.94 -14.09 7.64
C GLU A 29 -10.98 -14.18 6.45
N GLU A 30 -9.99 -15.07 6.53
CA GLU A 30 -9.11 -15.40 5.41
C GLU A 30 -9.79 -16.39 4.46
N THR A 31 -10.51 -15.86 3.48
CA THR A 31 -11.18 -16.66 2.44
C THR A 31 -10.29 -16.84 1.21
N ASP A 32 -10.66 -17.77 0.31
CA ASP A 32 -10.01 -17.87 -1.01
C ASP A 32 -10.08 -16.52 -1.77
N GLY A 33 -11.19 -15.79 -1.65
CA GLY A 33 -11.34 -14.46 -2.23
C GLY A 33 -10.32 -13.46 -1.69
N PHE A 34 -10.08 -13.45 -0.37
CA PHE A 34 -9.05 -12.62 0.25
C PHE A 34 -7.64 -13.03 -0.21
N ASN A 35 -7.36 -14.32 -0.32
CA ASN A 35 -6.06 -14.81 -0.80
C ASN A 35 -5.78 -14.42 -2.26
N ARG A 36 -6.79 -14.48 -3.14
CA ARG A 36 -6.67 -14.00 -4.53
C ARG A 36 -6.44 -12.50 -4.59
N PHE A 37 -7.15 -11.72 -3.77
CA PHE A 37 -6.90 -10.29 -3.63
C PHE A 37 -5.45 -10.00 -3.21
N MET A 38 -4.95 -10.69 -2.18
CA MET A 38 -3.57 -10.51 -1.72
C MET A 38 -2.52 -10.95 -2.76
N ARG A 39 -2.80 -11.94 -3.61
CA ARG A 39 -1.92 -12.30 -4.73
C ARG A 39 -1.81 -11.16 -5.73
N THR A 40 -2.94 -10.60 -6.16
CA THR A 40 -2.96 -9.45 -7.09
C THR A 40 -2.21 -8.25 -6.53
N ILE A 41 -2.44 -7.92 -5.25
CA ILE A 41 -1.78 -6.80 -4.57
C ILE A 41 -0.24 -6.91 -4.60
N ARG A 42 0.30 -8.13 -4.49
CA ARG A 42 1.75 -8.37 -4.52
C ARG A 42 2.37 -8.04 -5.88
N GLU A 43 1.63 -8.20 -6.96
CA GLU A 43 2.10 -7.87 -8.32
C GLU A 43 2.25 -6.35 -8.53
N PHE A 44 1.50 -5.54 -7.79
CA PHE A 44 1.49 -4.07 -7.95
C PHE A 44 2.28 -3.31 -6.86
N ASN A 45 2.98 -4.03 -5.97
CA ASN A 45 3.72 -3.44 -4.84
C ASN A 45 2.86 -2.52 -3.95
N TYR A 46 1.57 -2.81 -3.82
CA TYR A 46 0.68 -2.00 -2.99
C TYR A 46 0.81 -2.36 -1.51
N THR A 47 0.79 -1.33 -0.67
CA THR A 47 0.65 -1.51 0.77
C THR A 47 -0.83 -1.66 1.09
N VAL A 48 -1.22 -2.79 1.67
CA VAL A 48 -2.61 -3.06 2.08
C VAL A 48 -2.73 -3.00 3.59
N LYS A 49 -3.77 -2.32 4.07
CA LYS A 49 -4.23 -2.39 5.46
C LYS A 49 -5.57 -3.11 5.52
N VAL A 50 -5.60 -4.24 6.23
CA VAL A 50 -6.81 -5.04 6.41
C VAL A 50 -7.44 -4.70 7.76
N THR A 51 -8.72 -4.36 7.75
CA THR A 51 -9.51 -4.14 8.97
C THR A 51 -10.41 -5.34 9.22
N HIS A 52 -10.08 -6.16 10.24
CA HIS A 52 -10.89 -7.29 10.68
C HIS A 52 -11.89 -6.85 11.77
N THR A 53 -13.15 -7.29 11.70
CA THR A 53 -14.22 -6.90 12.66
C THR A 53 -14.45 -7.91 13.79
N HIS A 54 -13.43 -8.69 14.20
CA HIS A 54 -13.48 -9.38 15.47
C HIS A 54 -12.13 -9.27 16.20
N THR A 55 -12.17 -8.55 17.33
CA THR A 55 -11.22 -8.59 18.46
C THR A 55 -9.73 -8.36 18.17
N HIS A 56 -9.27 -7.14 18.49
CA HIS A 56 -7.91 -6.79 18.91
C HIS A 56 -6.76 -7.68 18.41
N THR A 57 -6.42 -7.64 17.13
CA THR A 57 -5.04 -7.90 16.71
C THR A 57 -4.75 -7.10 15.44
N HIS A 58 -3.91 -6.07 15.58
CA HIS A 58 -3.30 -5.38 14.45
C HIS A 58 -2.29 -6.34 13.78
N ALA A 59 -2.77 -7.27 12.96
CA ALA A 59 -1.91 -8.05 12.07
C ALA A 59 -1.57 -7.18 10.84
N CYS A 60 -0.58 -6.31 11.00
CA CYS A 60 0.04 -5.59 9.88
C CYS A 60 0.93 -6.57 9.12
N THR A 61 0.41 -7.24 8.10
CA THR A 61 1.24 -8.09 7.23
C THR A 61 1.90 -7.21 6.17
N ARG A 62 3.09 -6.71 6.48
CA ARG A 62 3.95 -6.00 5.53
C ARG A 62 4.35 -7.00 4.43
N ALA A 63 3.81 -6.83 3.22
CA ALA A 63 4.30 -7.58 2.06
C ALA A 63 5.63 -6.97 1.62
N HIS A 64 6.74 -7.41 2.23
CA HIS A 64 8.09 -7.10 1.75
C HIS A 64 8.63 -8.31 1.00
N VAL A 65 8.69 -8.22 -0.33
CA VAL A 65 9.62 -9.03 -1.11
C VAL A 65 10.69 -8.08 -1.63
N LYS A 66 11.91 -8.27 -1.12
CA LYS A 66 13.12 -7.74 -1.74
C LYS A 66 13.38 -8.63 -2.96
N VAL A 67 13.32 -8.06 -4.15
CA VAL A 67 13.87 -8.68 -5.37
C VAL A 67 15.38 -8.80 -5.19
#